data_AF-A0A926CMN8-F1
#
_entry.id   AF-A0A926CMN8-F1
#
_cell.length_a   1.000
_cell.length_b   1.000
_cell.length_c   1.000
_cell.angle_alpha   90.00
_cell.angle_beta   90.00
_cell.angle_gamma   90.00
#
_symmetry.space_group_name_H-M   'P 1'
#
loop_
_entity.id
_entity.type
_entity.pdbx_description
1 polymer ?
#
loop_
_entity_poly.entity_id
_entity_poly.type
_entity_poly.pdbx_seq_one_letter_code
_entity_poly.pdbx_strand_id
1 'polypeptide(L)'
;AANWSTSKAKLLLSFRVMADRDASDAELSGHNVILFGTRKTNARIAAIANSLPLHLNPGAADYGLVYVYPYAGRYVVISSGLPWWTRLDQARRPGLAILAPAWKALQTFEDFIVFRGGLDNVVAEGRFDNRWKLPAESIATLKATGAFDVST
;
A
#
# COMPACT_ATOMS: atom_id res chain seq x y z
N ALA A 1 -48.00 -3.49 7.32
CA ALA A 1 -47.53 -4.11 6.07
C ALA A 1 -46.13 -3.62 5.75
N ALA A 2 -45.33 -4.47 5.09
CA ALA A 2 -43.96 -4.30 4.56
C ALA A 2 -42.85 -5.00 5.36
N ASN A 3 -42.57 -6.21 4.87
CA ASN A 3 -41.36 -7.02 4.99
C ASN A 3 -40.14 -6.21 4.50
N TRP A 4 -38.92 -6.51 4.99
CA TRP A 4 -37.77 -6.89 4.17
C TRP A 4 -36.62 -7.31 5.10
N SER A 5 -36.53 -8.62 5.26
CA SER A 5 -35.29 -9.35 5.48
C SER A 5 -34.13 -8.70 4.71
N THR A 6 -33.23 -8.05 5.42
CA THR A 6 -31.82 -8.02 5.01
C THR A 6 -31.09 -9.03 5.85
N SER A 7 -30.84 -10.21 5.30
CA SER A 7 -29.70 -11.01 5.75
C SER A 7 -28.47 -10.13 5.57
N LYS A 8 -27.97 -9.54 6.67
CA LYS A 8 -26.60 -9.02 6.75
C LYS A 8 -25.67 -10.22 6.72
N ALA A 9 -25.55 -10.87 5.56
CA ALA A 9 -24.55 -11.89 5.38
C ALA A 9 -23.20 -11.23 5.67
N LYS A 10 -22.55 -11.63 6.77
CA LYS A 10 -21.15 -11.30 6.97
C LYS A 10 -20.42 -12.02 5.84
N LEU A 11 -19.90 -11.26 4.88
CA LEU A 11 -18.99 -11.82 3.89
C LEU A 11 -17.79 -12.38 4.66
N LEU A 12 -17.72 -13.71 4.78
CA LEU A 12 -16.55 -14.41 5.30
C LEU A 12 -15.52 -14.46 4.18
N LEU A 13 -14.87 -13.32 3.95
CA LEU A 13 -13.77 -13.21 2.99
C LEU A 13 -12.48 -13.56 3.71
N SER A 14 -11.84 -14.66 3.30
CA SER A 14 -10.46 -14.97 3.66
C SER A 14 -9.57 -14.72 2.45
N PHE A 15 -8.51 -13.97 2.64
CA PHE A 15 -7.45 -13.85 1.66
C PHE A 15 -6.38 -14.89 1.97
N ARG A 16 -5.90 -15.60 0.95
CA ARG A 16 -4.77 -16.52 1.10
C ARG A 16 -3.51 -15.69 1.38
N VAL A 17 -2.83 -16.01 2.48
CA VAL A 17 -1.54 -15.41 2.86
C VAL A 17 -0.49 -16.52 2.82
N MET A 18 0.66 -16.25 2.21
CA MET A 18 1.77 -17.20 2.12
C MET A 18 3.11 -16.46 2.11
N ALA A 19 4.21 -17.20 2.34
CA ALA A 19 5.55 -16.66 2.19
C ALA A 19 5.89 -16.45 0.70
N ASP A 20 6.76 -15.48 0.43
CA ASP A 20 7.23 -15.14 -0.92
C ASP A 20 7.90 -16.32 -1.64
N ARG A 21 8.61 -17.17 -0.89
CA ARG A 21 9.27 -18.39 -1.36
C ARG A 21 8.28 -19.46 -1.85
N ASP A 22 7.06 -19.46 -1.33
CA ASP A 22 6.04 -20.47 -1.63
C ASP A 22 5.11 -20.02 -2.78
N ALA A 23 5.11 -18.73 -3.13
CA ALA A 23 4.28 -18.17 -4.18
C ALA A 23 4.89 -18.40 -5.56
N SER A 24 4.37 -19.34 -6.37
CA SER A 24 4.91 -19.57 -7.72
C SER A 24 4.52 -18.45 -8.72
N ASP A 25 5.33 -18.24 -9.76
CA ASP A 25 5.03 -17.23 -10.80
C ASP A 25 3.72 -17.54 -11.55
N ALA A 26 3.46 -18.83 -11.80
CA ALA A 26 2.20 -19.28 -12.40
C ALA A 26 1.01 -18.89 -11.54
N GLU A 27 1.11 -19.06 -10.21
CA GLU A 27 0.05 -18.66 -9.29
C GLU A 27 -0.14 -17.14 -9.27
N LEU A 28 0.94 -16.37 -9.23
CA LEU A 28 0.88 -14.91 -9.16
C LEU A 28 0.34 -14.26 -10.45
N SER A 29 0.61 -14.84 -11.61
CA SER A 29 0.17 -14.29 -12.92
C SER A 29 -1.36 -14.14 -13.04
N GLY A 30 -2.11 -14.93 -12.26
CA GLY A 30 -3.57 -14.93 -12.24
C GLY A 30 -4.22 -13.86 -11.34
N HIS A 31 -3.45 -13.17 -10.49
CA HIS A 31 -4.01 -12.47 -9.33
C HIS A 31 -3.51 -11.04 -9.18
N ASN A 32 -4.35 -10.19 -8.58
CA ASN A 32 -3.87 -8.94 -7.97
C ASN A 32 -3.34 -9.29 -6.59
N VAL A 33 -2.14 -8.82 -6.25
CA VAL A 33 -1.43 -9.26 -5.04
C VAL A 33 -0.99 -8.11 -4.17
N ILE A 34 -0.92 -8.36 -2.86
CA ILE A 34 -0.35 -7.44 -1.89
C ILE A 34 0.99 -8.03 -1.45
N LEU A 35 2.08 -7.32 -1.72
CA LEU A 35 3.44 -7.72 -1.39
C LEU A 35 3.93 -6.93 -0.19
N PHE A 36 4.24 -7.65 0.89
CA PHE A 36 4.77 -7.06 2.12
C PHE A 36 6.30 -7.17 2.17
N GLY A 37 6.96 -6.10 2.59
CA GLY A 37 8.42 -6.06 2.77
C GLY A 37 9.10 -5.09 1.81
N THR A 38 10.37 -5.33 1.51
CA THR A 38 11.21 -4.50 0.63
C THR A 38 11.88 -5.37 -0.43
N ARG A 39 12.55 -4.75 -1.42
CA ARG A 39 13.40 -5.49 -2.37
C ARG A 39 14.52 -6.32 -1.73
N LYS A 40 14.84 -6.11 -0.44
CA LYS A 40 15.78 -6.94 0.32
C LYS A 40 15.13 -8.10 1.07
N THR A 41 13.85 -7.98 1.43
CA THR A 41 13.18 -8.92 2.33
C THR A 41 12.05 -9.71 1.68
N ASN A 42 11.68 -9.37 0.45
CA ASN A 42 10.68 -10.08 -0.33
C ASN A 42 11.20 -10.29 -1.75
N ALA A 43 11.42 -11.55 -2.13
CA ALA A 43 11.99 -11.93 -3.42
C ALA A 43 11.09 -11.53 -4.60
N ARG A 44 9.76 -11.47 -4.39
CA ARG A 44 8.81 -11.04 -5.44
C ARG A 44 8.89 -9.54 -5.70
N ILE A 45 9.06 -8.73 -4.66
CA ILE A 45 9.35 -7.29 -4.82
C ILE A 45 10.70 -7.09 -5.51
N ALA A 46 11.72 -7.87 -5.11
CA ALA A 46 13.04 -7.81 -5.72
C ALA A 46 13.02 -8.10 -7.23
N ALA A 47 12.28 -9.13 -7.64
CA ALA A 47 12.17 -9.55 -9.04
C ALA A 47 11.58 -8.46 -9.96
N ILE A 48 10.69 -7.61 -9.43
CA ILE A 48 10.01 -6.56 -10.20
C ILE A 48 10.57 -5.16 -9.92
N ALA A 49 11.64 -5.05 -9.14
CA ALA A 49 12.06 -3.78 -8.55
C ALA A 49 12.36 -2.69 -9.58
N ASN A 50 12.95 -3.07 -10.72
CA ASN A 50 13.30 -2.14 -11.80
C ASN A 50 12.07 -1.56 -12.53
N SER A 51 10.89 -2.18 -12.37
CA SER A 51 9.63 -1.69 -12.94
C SER A 51 8.84 -0.83 -11.97
N LEU A 52 9.19 -0.84 -10.67
CA LEU A 52 8.46 -0.12 -9.64
C LEU A 52 8.95 1.32 -9.51
N PRO A 53 8.04 2.29 -9.24
CA PRO A 53 8.39 3.71 -9.21
C PRO A 53 9.08 4.12 -7.90
N LEU A 54 8.94 3.33 -6.84
CA LEU A 54 9.29 3.75 -5.49
C LEU A 54 9.71 2.57 -4.61
N HIS A 55 10.83 2.73 -3.92
CA HIS A 55 11.37 1.76 -2.97
C HIS A 55 11.74 2.41 -1.64
N LEU A 56 11.44 1.71 -0.55
CA LEU A 56 11.93 2.10 0.78
C LEU A 56 13.39 1.68 0.95
N ASN A 57 14.24 2.61 1.40
CA ASN A 57 15.64 2.32 1.69
C ASN A 57 15.78 1.48 2.97
N PRO A 58 16.77 0.58 3.06
CA PRO A 58 16.95 -0.31 4.22
C PRO A 58 17.18 0.40 5.56
N GLY A 59 17.72 1.63 5.53
CA GLY A 59 18.00 2.44 6.74
C GLY A 59 16.81 3.25 7.26
N ALA A 60 15.68 3.28 6.53
CA ALA A 60 14.52 4.11 6.84
C ALA A 60 13.48 3.34 7.68
N ALA A 61 13.90 2.79 8.81
CA ALA A 61 13.07 1.90 9.64
C ALA A 61 11.84 2.59 10.27
N ASP A 62 11.87 3.91 10.38
CA ASP A 62 10.80 4.74 10.92
C ASP A 62 9.79 5.20 9.86
N TYR A 63 9.90 4.74 8.62
CA TYR A 63 8.98 5.07 7.53
C TYR A 63 8.10 3.88 7.15
N GLY A 64 6.90 4.20 6.65
CA GLY A 64 6.01 3.26 5.98
C GLY A 64 5.61 3.77 4.60
N LEU A 65 5.40 2.82 3.68
CA LEU A 65 5.05 3.05 2.29
C LEU A 65 3.95 2.06 1.89
N VAL A 66 2.86 2.57 1.34
CA VAL A 66 1.84 1.76 0.67
C VAL A 66 1.50 2.38 -0.66
N TYR A 67 1.50 1.59 -1.74
CA TYR A 67 1.01 2.05 -3.04
C TYR A 67 0.50 0.90 -3.91
N VAL A 68 -0.37 1.23 -4.85
CA VAL A 68 -0.82 0.33 -5.91
C VAL A 68 -0.11 0.67 -7.22
N TYR A 69 0.28 -0.33 -8.00
CA TYR A 69 0.96 -0.13 -9.28
C TYR A 69 0.56 -1.20 -10.30
N PRO A 70 0.39 -0.85 -11.59
CA PRO A 70 0.17 -1.84 -12.63
C PRO A 70 1.48 -2.58 -12.95
N TYR A 71 1.42 -3.91 -12.99
CA TYR A 71 2.54 -4.75 -13.41
C TYR A 71 2.02 -5.98 -14.14
N ALA A 72 2.56 -6.26 -15.32
CA ALA A 72 2.19 -7.43 -16.14
C ALA A 72 0.66 -7.61 -16.35
N GLY A 73 -0.07 -6.51 -16.58
CA GLY A 73 -1.53 -6.54 -16.80
C GLY A 73 -2.37 -6.76 -15.53
N ARG A 74 -1.76 -6.69 -14.34
CA ARG A 74 -2.39 -6.83 -13.02
C ARG A 74 -2.06 -5.62 -12.14
N TYR A 75 -2.70 -5.54 -10.99
CA TYR A 75 -2.29 -4.62 -9.93
C TYR A 75 -1.49 -5.34 -8.85
N VAL A 76 -0.40 -4.70 -8.43
CA VAL A 76 0.35 -5.07 -7.23
C VAL A 76 0.21 -3.94 -6.22
N VAL A 77 -0.06 -4.30 -4.96
CA VAL A 77 0.05 -3.37 -3.84
C VAL A 77 1.35 -3.66 -3.13
N ILE A 78 2.21 -2.66 -3.00
CA ILE A 78 3.45 -2.75 -2.23
C ILE A 78 3.20 -2.15 -0.86
N SER A 79 3.53 -2.89 0.20
CA SER A 79 3.45 -2.45 1.59
C SER A 79 4.79 -2.67 2.27
N SER A 80 5.56 -1.59 2.44
CA SER A 80 6.95 -1.61 2.89
C SER A 80 7.14 -0.80 4.17
N GLY A 81 8.05 -1.28 5.04
CA GLY A 81 8.39 -0.58 6.28
C GLY A 81 7.32 -0.74 7.36
N LEU A 82 7.00 0.36 8.03
CA LEU A 82 5.94 0.38 9.04
C LEU A 82 4.59 0.01 8.42
N PRO A 83 3.79 -0.86 9.06
CA PRO A 83 2.42 -1.10 8.65
C PRO A 83 1.62 0.19 8.65
N TRP A 84 0.78 0.42 7.65
CA TRP A 84 -0.03 1.66 7.57
C TRP A 84 -1.02 1.82 8.73
N TRP A 85 -1.37 0.75 9.44
CA TRP A 85 -2.19 0.81 10.65
C TRP A 85 -1.39 1.13 11.92
N THR A 86 -0.10 1.45 11.82
CA THR A 86 0.71 1.91 12.95
C THR A 86 0.15 3.22 13.49
N ARG A 87 -0.18 3.26 14.79
CA ARG A 87 -0.73 4.44 15.49
C ARG A 87 -1.99 5.02 14.82
N LEU A 88 -2.83 4.14 14.25
CA LEU A 88 -4.01 4.53 13.48
C LEU A 88 -5.02 5.37 14.29
N ASP A 89 -5.10 5.12 15.60
CA ASP A 89 -5.89 5.87 16.56
C ASP A 89 -5.50 7.35 16.64
N GLN A 90 -4.24 7.67 16.35
CA GLN A 90 -3.70 9.03 16.42
C GLN A 90 -3.84 9.80 15.10
N ALA A 91 -3.94 9.08 13.99
CA ALA A 91 -4.00 9.63 12.63
C ALA A 91 -5.25 10.48 12.33
N ARG A 92 -6.32 10.32 13.12
CA ARG A 92 -7.60 11.08 12.99
C ARG A 92 -8.11 11.22 11.55
N ARG A 93 -7.95 10.19 10.72
CA ARG A 93 -8.37 10.19 9.31
C ARG A 93 -9.89 10.46 9.17
N PRO A 94 -10.32 11.27 8.17
CA PRO A 94 -11.72 11.55 7.92
C PRO A 94 -12.49 10.29 7.48
N GLY A 95 -13.82 10.33 7.54
CA GLY A 95 -14.70 9.21 7.15
C GLY A 95 -15.84 8.97 8.13
N LEU A 96 -16.70 7.99 7.82
CA LEU A 96 -17.89 7.70 8.61
C LEU A 96 -17.54 7.05 9.96
N ALA A 97 -18.06 7.60 11.06
CA ALA A 97 -17.78 7.13 12.43
C ALA A 97 -18.25 5.69 12.71
N ILE A 98 -19.17 5.17 11.88
CA ILE A 98 -19.70 3.80 12.00
C ILE A 98 -18.76 2.72 11.45
N LEU A 99 -17.70 3.11 10.74
CA LEU A 99 -16.75 2.17 10.17
C LEU A 99 -15.63 1.87 11.16
N ALA A 100 -15.10 0.64 11.10
CA ALA A 100 -13.88 0.29 11.84
C ALA A 100 -12.72 1.22 11.43
N PRO A 101 -11.82 1.62 12.36
CA PRO A 101 -10.77 2.60 12.09
C PRO A 101 -9.91 2.28 10.85
N ALA A 102 -9.56 1.00 10.67
CA ALA A 102 -8.79 0.51 9.53
C ALA A 102 -9.53 0.76 8.19
N TRP A 103 -10.82 0.44 8.13
CA TRP A 103 -11.62 0.68 6.92
C TRP A 103 -11.84 2.16 6.66
N LYS A 104 -12.05 2.94 7.72
CA LYS A 104 -12.17 4.40 7.63
C LYS A 104 -10.92 5.02 7.00
N ALA A 105 -9.74 4.61 7.44
CA ALA A 105 -8.48 5.12 6.89
C ALA A 105 -8.21 4.65 5.47
N LEU A 106 -8.50 3.38 5.14
CA LEU A 106 -8.33 2.88 3.77
C LEU A 106 -9.16 3.66 2.75
N GLN A 107 -10.34 4.15 3.13
CA GLN A 107 -11.17 4.98 2.25
C GLN A 107 -10.56 6.36 1.92
N THR A 108 -9.55 6.80 2.68
CA THR A 108 -8.86 8.07 2.42
C THR A 108 -7.62 7.89 1.57
N PHE A 109 -7.19 6.66 1.29
CA PHE A 109 -5.99 6.42 0.50
C PHE A 109 -6.30 6.64 -0.97
N GLU A 110 -5.39 7.32 -1.65
CA GLU A 110 -5.37 7.39 -3.11
C GLU A 110 -4.49 6.25 -3.66
N ASP A 111 -3.61 6.52 -4.64
CA ASP A 111 -2.78 5.47 -5.24
C ASP A 111 -1.52 5.17 -4.43
N PHE A 112 -0.98 6.18 -3.73
CA PHE A 112 0.19 6.02 -2.87
C PHE A 112 0.09 6.84 -1.60
N ILE A 113 0.76 6.36 -0.56
CA ILE A 113 0.95 7.05 0.70
C ILE A 113 2.30 6.68 1.32
N VAL A 114 2.98 7.71 1.82
CA VAL A 114 4.25 7.63 2.52
C VAL A 114 4.14 8.41 3.83
N PHE A 115 4.60 7.81 4.92
CA PHE A 115 4.49 8.39 6.25
C PHE A 115 5.69 8.02 7.12
N ARG A 116 5.88 8.76 8.21
CA ARG A 116 6.96 8.54 9.18
C ARG A 116 6.38 8.34 10.58
N GLY A 117 6.59 7.17 11.16
CA GLY A 117 6.08 6.78 12.49
C GLY A 117 4.61 6.36 12.50
N GLY A 118 3.74 7.12 11.84
CA GLY A 118 2.30 6.84 11.75
C GLY A 118 1.61 7.74 10.72
N LEU A 119 0.33 7.45 10.45
CA LEU A 119 -0.46 8.21 9.46
C LEU A 119 -0.83 9.63 9.91
N ASP A 120 -0.52 10.01 11.15
CA ASP A 120 -0.55 11.38 11.68
C ASP A 120 0.60 12.25 11.15
N ASN A 121 1.60 11.63 10.51
CA ASN A 121 2.75 12.30 9.93
C ASN A 121 3.00 11.80 8.49
N VAL A 122 2.10 12.19 7.59
CA VAL A 122 2.20 11.92 6.16
C VAL A 122 3.28 12.77 5.55
N VAL A 123 4.18 12.13 4.80
CA VAL A 123 5.27 12.77 4.06
C VAL A 123 4.81 13.14 2.66
N ALA A 124 4.13 12.22 1.97
CA ALA A 124 3.51 12.43 0.67
C ALA A 124 2.39 11.41 0.47
N GLU A 125 1.27 11.83 -0.09
CA GLU A 125 0.20 10.94 -0.54
C GLU A 125 -0.44 11.52 -1.80
N GLY A 126 -1.03 10.69 -2.65
CA GLY A 126 -1.64 11.19 -3.87
C GLY A 126 -1.94 10.11 -4.91
N ARG A 127 -2.22 10.59 -6.13
CA ARG A 127 -2.38 9.76 -7.33
C ARG A 127 -1.15 9.80 -8.20
N PHE A 128 -0.94 8.71 -8.94
CA PHE A 128 -0.02 8.75 -10.06
C PHE A 128 -0.62 9.57 -11.21
N ASP A 129 0.24 10.05 -12.11
CA ASP A 129 -0.22 10.63 -13.36
C ASP A 129 -0.79 9.56 -14.33
N ASN A 130 -1.32 10.00 -15.47
CA ASN A 130 -1.88 9.09 -16.49
C ASN A 130 -0.85 8.13 -17.13
N ARG A 131 0.43 8.26 -16.78
CA ARG A 131 1.55 7.41 -17.21
C ARG A 131 2.14 6.61 -16.04
N TRP A 132 1.43 6.55 -14.91
CA TRP A 132 1.87 5.85 -13.70
C TRP A 132 3.20 6.37 -13.14
N LYS A 133 3.43 7.69 -13.25
CA LYS A 133 4.57 8.37 -12.62
C LYS A 133 4.14 9.14 -11.39
N LEU A 134 5.05 9.24 -10.42
CA LEU A 134 4.84 10.08 -9.24
C LEU A 134 4.80 11.56 -9.64
N PRO A 135 3.95 12.39 -9.01
CA PRO A 135 3.97 13.83 -9.20
C PRO A 135 5.35 14.41 -8.85
N ALA A 136 5.81 15.42 -9.61
CA ALA A 136 7.14 16.00 -9.44
C ALA A 136 7.38 16.55 -8.02
N GLU A 137 6.36 17.14 -7.42
CA GLU A 137 6.40 17.61 -6.02
C GLU A 137 6.64 16.47 -5.04
N SER A 138 5.91 15.36 -5.18
CA SER A 138 6.10 14.16 -4.35
C SER A 138 7.50 13.57 -4.54
N ILE A 139 8.02 13.53 -5.77
CA ILE A 139 9.39 13.06 -6.03
C ILE A 139 10.41 13.94 -5.29
N ALA A 140 10.27 15.26 -5.36
CA ALA A 140 11.18 16.18 -4.69
C ALA A 140 11.15 15.99 -3.16
N THR A 141 9.95 15.92 -2.57
CA THR A 141 9.75 15.68 -1.13
C THR A 141 10.34 14.33 -0.71
N LEU A 142 10.07 13.25 -1.43
CA LEU A 142 10.57 11.92 -1.12
C LEU A 142 12.09 11.85 -1.22
N LYS A 143 12.70 12.44 -2.26
CA LYS A 143 14.16 12.50 -2.41
C LYS A 143 14.82 13.30 -1.29
N ALA A 144 14.20 14.39 -0.83
CA ALA A 144 14.72 15.21 0.26
C ALA A 144 14.82 14.45 1.59
N THR A 145 14.01 13.41 1.81
CA THR A 145 14.10 12.58 3.03
C THR A 145 15.31 11.64 3.05
N GLY A 146 15.85 11.27 1.89
CA GLY A 146 16.84 10.19 1.76
C GLY A 146 16.32 8.78 2.10
N ALA A 147 15.07 8.65 2.53
CA ALA A 147 14.46 7.40 2.95
C ALA A 147 13.96 6.54 1.77
N PHE A 148 13.87 7.13 0.58
CA PHE A 148 13.29 6.47 -0.59
C PHE A 148 14.21 6.55 -1.81
N ASP A 149 14.16 5.49 -2.60
CA ASP A 149 14.75 5.42 -3.93
C ASP A 149 13.60 5.54 -4.95
N VAL A 150 13.66 6.59 -5.77
CA VAL A 150 12.59 7.01 -6.67
C VAL A 150 13.05 6.86 -8.11
N SER A 151 12.42 5.92 -8.82
CA SER A 151 12.66 5.71 -10.26
C SER A 151 12.06 6.90 -11.03
N THR A 152 12.80 7.46 -11.99
CA THR A 152 12.43 8.68 -12.74
C THR A 152 11.85 8.33 -14.12
#